data_AF-A0A957IHR1-F1
#
_entry.id   AF-A0A957IHR1-F1
#
_cell.length_a   1.000
_cell.length_b   1.000
_cell.length_c   1.000
_cell.angle_alpha   90.00
_cell.angle_beta   90.00
_cell.angle_gamma   90.00
#
_symmetry.space_group_name_H-M   'P 1'
#
loop_
_entity.id
_entity.type
_entity.pdbx_description
1 polymer ?
#
loop_
_entity_poly.entity_id
_entity_poly.type
_entity_poly.pdbx_seq_one_letter_code
_entity_poly.pdbx_strand_id
1 'polypeptide(L)'
;MKDFNDDLLQEYLDGTLDDETRQRVEAHLASSPEARAQLAELEALFASLEALPELTLSTDLSAAVVTKIERETAVARPLPRWLWGLLLGQVLAAALLLSSVWASLLDRLGTSQAFATDWLATVQLSFLTWMSEFWVGITAVWQQPNLPNLTFDLPAAQWALLFGLALVVWLAGNRLMFVHD
;
A
#
# COMPACT_ATOMS: atom_id res chain seq x y z
N MET A 1 -7.09 -0.78 21.96
CA MET A 1 -6.20 -1.50 22.89
C MET A 1 -7.00 -2.66 23.44
N LYS A 2 -6.49 -3.90 23.27
CA LYS A 2 -7.14 -5.13 23.73
C LYS A 2 -6.74 -5.32 25.20
N ASP A 3 -7.70 -5.49 26.09
CA ASP A 3 -7.42 -5.84 27.50
C ASP A 3 -6.92 -7.30 27.56
N PHE A 4 -6.16 -7.66 28.61
CA PHE A 4 -5.66 -9.03 28.79
C PHE A 4 -6.83 -10.02 28.87
N ASN A 5 -6.83 -11.03 28.03
CA ASN A 5 -7.85 -12.07 27.96
C ASN A 5 -7.24 -13.44 27.58
N ASP A 6 -8.03 -14.50 27.69
CA ASP A 6 -7.59 -15.88 27.42
C ASP A 6 -7.12 -16.06 25.96
N ASP A 7 -7.72 -15.35 25.00
CA ASP A 7 -7.30 -15.39 23.59
C ASP A 7 -5.85 -14.91 23.41
N LEU A 8 -5.43 -13.86 24.12
CA LEU A 8 -4.06 -13.36 24.06
C LEU A 8 -3.06 -14.36 24.64
N LEU A 9 -3.48 -15.20 25.58
CA LEU A 9 -2.63 -16.27 26.12
C LEU A 9 -2.43 -17.40 25.11
N GLN A 10 -3.47 -17.73 24.32
CA GLN A 10 -3.39 -18.69 23.22
C GLN A 10 -2.54 -18.14 22.07
N GLU A 11 -2.78 -16.90 21.63
CA GLU A 11 -1.97 -16.22 20.61
C GLU A 11 -0.49 -16.11 21.03
N TYR A 12 -0.21 -15.96 22.34
CA TYR A 12 1.15 -15.98 22.89
C TYR A 12 1.80 -17.36 22.75
N LEU A 13 1.07 -18.45 23.05
CA LEU A 13 1.56 -19.83 22.89
C LEU A 13 1.80 -20.19 21.42
N ASP A 14 0.93 -19.76 20.52
CA ASP A 14 1.07 -19.99 19.08
C ASP A 14 2.19 -19.14 18.44
N GLY A 15 2.74 -18.17 19.18
CA GLY A 15 3.79 -17.27 18.71
C GLY A 15 3.32 -16.21 17.71
N THR A 16 2.01 -16.00 17.57
CA THR A 16 1.40 -15.14 16.55
C THR A 16 1.26 -13.68 16.97
N LEU A 17 1.60 -13.33 18.21
CA LEU A 17 1.58 -11.95 18.70
C LEU A 17 2.67 -11.09 18.08
N ASP A 18 2.34 -9.82 17.80
CA ASP A 18 3.31 -8.77 17.53
C ASP A 18 4.16 -8.45 18.77
N ASP A 19 5.33 -7.84 18.55
CA ASP A 19 6.31 -7.58 19.61
C ASP A 19 5.77 -6.66 20.73
N GLU A 20 4.92 -5.67 20.40
CA GLU A 20 4.36 -4.73 21.38
C GLU A 20 3.33 -5.43 22.27
N THR A 21 2.49 -6.28 21.68
CA THR A 21 1.49 -7.05 22.42
C THR A 21 2.15 -8.15 23.25
N ARG A 22 3.19 -8.82 22.72
CA ARG A 22 3.98 -9.82 23.45
C ARG A 22 4.59 -9.25 24.74
N GLN A 23 5.25 -8.09 24.66
CA GLN A 23 5.85 -7.45 25.86
C GLN A 23 4.80 -7.12 26.93
N ARG A 24 3.58 -6.73 26.53
CA ARG A 24 2.48 -6.46 27.46
C ARG A 24 1.98 -7.74 28.14
N VAL A 25 1.85 -8.84 27.39
CA VAL A 25 1.51 -10.15 27.95
C VAL A 25 2.58 -10.63 28.92
N GLU A 26 3.86 -10.51 28.58
CA GLU A 26 4.98 -10.86 29.47
C GLU A 26 4.99 -10.03 30.77
N ALA A 27 4.72 -8.72 30.68
CA ALA A 27 4.58 -7.87 31.86
C ALA A 27 3.39 -8.27 32.73
N HIS A 28 2.28 -8.70 32.12
CA HIS A 28 1.13 -9.23 32.85
C HIS A 28 1.46 -10.57 33.53
N LEU A 29 2.12 -11.49 32.84
CA LEU A 29 2.58 -12.78 33.39
C LEU A 29 3.56 -12.59 34.56
N ALA A 30 4.42 -11.57 34.51
CA ALA A 30 5.34 -11.23 35.59
C ALA A 30 4.61 -10.77 36.86
N SER A 31 3.45 -10.13 36.73
CA SER A 31 2.69 -9.55 37.85
C SER A 31 1.53 -10.42 38.35
N SER A 32 1.00 -11.34 37.52
CA SER A 32 -0.15 -12.17 37.84
C SER A 32 0.23 -13.66 38.03
N PRO A 33 0.17 -14.20 39.26
CA PRO A 33 0.35 -15.64 39.50
C PRO A 33 -0.74 -16.49 38.86
N GLU A 34 -1.97 -15.96 38.75
CA GLU A 34 -3.12 -16.65 38.15
C GLU A 34 -2.91 -16.86 36.65
N ALA A 35 -2.46 -15.82 35.94
CA ALA A 35 -2.15 -15.92 34.51
C ALA A 35 -1.01 -16.91 34.23
N ARG A 36 -0.01 -17.00 35.11
CA ARG A 36 1.05 -18.01 35.01
C ARG A 36 0.54 -19.44 35.26
N ALA A 37 -0.41 -19.62 36.16
CA ALA A 37 -1.01 -20.93 36.40
C ALA A 37 -1.82 -21.40 35.17
N GLN A 38 -2.60 -20.50 34.56
CA GLN A 38 -3.33 -20.80 33.32
C GLN A 38 -2.39 -21.13 32.16
N LEU A 39 -1.30 -20.38 31.99
CA LEU A 39 -0.29 -20.69 30.98
C LEU A 39 0.32 -22.09 31.18
N ALA A 40 0.70 -22.41 32.42
CA ALA A 40 1.26 -23.72 32.75
C ALA A 40 0.28 -24.87 32.52
N GLU A 41 -1.02 -24.65 32.75
CA GLU A 41 -2.08 -25.62 32.45
C GLU A 41 -2.20 -25.88 30.95
N LEU A 42 -2.16 -24.82 30.13
CA LEU A 42 -2.18 -24.94 28.67
C LEU A 42 -0.92 -25.62 28.13
N GLU A 43 0.26 -25.25 28.63
CA GLU A 43 1.53 -25.91 28.26
C GLU A 43 1.51 -27.41 28.60
N ALA A 44 0.96 -27.78 29.76
CA ALA A 44 0.81 -29.19 30.14
C ALA A 44 -0.15 -29.93 29.22
N LEU A 45 -1.26 -29.29 28.79
CA LEU A 45 -2.18 -29.86 27.83
C LEU A 45 -1.50 -30.11 26.48
N PHE A 46 -0.78 -29.12 25.93
CA PHE A 46 -0.06 -29.29 24.67
C PHE A 46 1.03 -30.36 24.74
N ALA A 47 1.79 -30.41 25.84
CA ALA A 47 2.78 -31.48 26.06
C ALA A 47 2.12 -32.87 26.08
N SER A 48 0.89 -33.00 26.61
CA SER A 48 0.15 -34.26 26.58
C SER A 48 -0.32 -34.67 25.17
N LEU A 49 -0.63 -33.69 24.32
CA LEU A 49 -1.00 -33.91 22.93
C LEU A 49 0.22 -34.26 22.07
N GLU A 50 1.36 -33.62 22.31
CA GLU A 50 2.61 -33.89 21.60
C GLU A 50 3.19 -35.27 21.99
N ALA A 51 2.90 -35.75 23.20
CA ALA A 51 3.24 -37.10 23.64
C ALA A 51 2.40 -38.21 22.98
N LEU A 52 1.37 -37.87 22.19
CA LEU A 52 0.58 -38.85 21.47
C LEU A 52 1.44 -39.56 20.40
N PRO A 53 1.24 -40.87 20.19
CA PRO A 53 2.00 -41.60 19.19
C PRO A 53 1.70 -41.05 17.79
N GLU A 54 2.75 -40.80 17.03
CA GLU A 54 2.64 -40.38 15.64
C GLU A 54 1.95 -41.50 14.84
N LEU A 55 0.78 -41.18 14.26
CA LEU A 55 0.06 -42.12 13.42
C LEU A 55 0.72 -42.13 12.04
N THR A 56 1.41 -43.21 11.70
CA THR A 56 1.88 -43.42 10.33
C THR A 56 0.66 -43.56 9.42
N LEU A 57 0.48 -42.60 8.49
CA LEU A 57 -0.53 -42.69 7.46
C LEU A 57 -0.32 -44.00 6.68
N SER A 58 -1.40 -44.78 6.50
CA SER A 58 -1.34 -46.06 5.77
C SER A 58 -1.05 -45.89 4.28
N THR A 59 -1.20 -44.67 3.77
CA THR A 59 -1.01 -44.32 2.37
C THR A 59 -0.09 -43.10 2.29
N ASP A 60 0.98 -43.20 1.50
CA ASP A 60 1.86 -42.07 1.22
C ASP A 60 1.16 -41.08 0.28
N LEU A 61 0.72 -39.96 0.85
CA LEU A 61 0.09 -38.86 0.09
C LEU A 61 1.11 -37.92 -0.53
N SER A 62 2.38 -37.97 -0.12
CA SER A 62 3.42 -37.04 -0.53
C SER A 62 3.64 -37.10 -2.04
N ALA A 63 3.75 -38.31 -2.60
CA ALA A 63 3.92 -38.50 -4.03
C ALA A 63 2.74 -37.96 -4.85
N ALA A 64 1.50 -38.18 -4.39
CA ALA A 64 0.29 -37.72 -5.07
C ALA A 64 0.16 -36.19 -5.03
N VAL A 65 0.48 -35.58 -3.90
CA VAL A 65 0.45 -34.12 -3.72
C VAL A 65 1.54 -33.44 -4.54
N VAL A 66 2.79 -33.94 -4.49
CA VAL A 66 3.89 -33.40 -5.30
C VAL A 66 3.56 -33.47 -6.78
N THR A 67 3.07 -34.62 -7.26
CA THR A 67 2.65 -34.78 -8.66
C THR A 67 1.55 -33.79 -9.05
N LYS A 68 0.61 -33.49 -8.14
CA LYS A 68 -0.45 -32.53 -8.39
C LYS A 68 0.07 -31.09 -8.46
N ILE A 69 0.94 -30.70 -7.52
CA ILE A 69 1.59 -29.39 -7.51
C ILE A 69 2.42 -29.19 -8.77
N GLU A 70 3.20 -30.19 -9.18
CA GLU A 70 3.98 -30.15 -10.42
C GLU A 70 3.08 -29.98 -11.65
N ARG A 71 1.93 -30.66 -11.71
CA ARG A 71 0.97 -30.49 -12.81
C ARG A 71 0.35 -29.11 -12.86
N GLU A 72 0.04 -28.51 -11.72
CA GLU A 72 -0.54 -27.16 -11.64
C GLU A 72 0.50 -26.08 -11.95
N THR A 73 1.75 -26.28 -11.52
CA THR A 73 2.86 -25.34 -11.76
C THR A 73 3.50 -25.50 -13.15
N ALA A 74 3.46 -26.68 -13.76
CA ALA A 74 3.93 -26.93 -15.12
C ALA A 74 3.07 -26.25 -16.21
N VAL A 75 1.98 -25.57 -15.85
CA VAL A 75 1.14 -24.79 -16.78
C VAL A 75 1.72 -23.39 -17.06
N ALA A 76 3.03 -23.19 -16.91
CA ALA A 76 3.72 -22.09 -17.58
C ALA A 76 3.78 -22.40 -19.10
N ARG A 77 2.64 -22.27 -19.79
CA ARG A 77 2.57 -22.42 -21.25
C ARG A 77 3.55 -21.41 -21.88
N PRO A 78 4.51 -21.86 -22.70
CA PRO A 78 5.39 -20.92 -23.38
C PRO A 78 4.55 -19.98 -24.24
N LEU A 79 4.79 -18.67 -24.09
CA LEU A 79 4.09 -17.65 -24.87
C LEU A 79 4.27 -17.95 -26.37
N PRO A 80 3.19 -17.97 -27.16
CA PRO A 80 3.27 -18.32 -28.57
C PRO A 80 4.12 -17.30 -29.34
N ARG A 81 4.90 -17.77 -30.33
CA ARG A 81 5.94 -16.97 -31.02
C ARG A 81 5.45 -15.64 -31.63
N TRP A 82 4.16 -15.53 -31.99
CA TRP A 82 3.59 -14.28 -32.50
C TRP A 82 3.47 -13.18 -31.42
N LEU A 83 3.29 -13.55 -30.14
CA LEU A 83 3.29 -12.61 -29.02
C LEU A 83 4.68 -11.98 -28.83
N TRP A 84 5.75 -12.74 -29.07
CA TRP A 84 7.11 -12.17 -29.10
C TRP A 84 7.29 -11.15 -30.23
N GLY A 85 6.70 -11.40 -31.40
CA GLY A 85 6.66 -10.42 -32.50
C GLY A 85 5.89 -9.15 -32.13
N LEU A 86 4.77 -9.28 -31.43
CA LEU A 86 4.00 -8.13 -30.91
C LEU A 86 4.77 -7.34 -29.86
N LEU A 87 5.42 -8.01 -28.90
CA LEU A 87 6.26 -7.36 -27.89
C LEU A 87 7.41 -6.59 -28.53
N LEU A 88 8.09 -7.20 -29.52
CA LEU A 88 9.14 -6.52 -30.27
C LEU A 88 8.59 -5.30 -31.04
N GLY A 89 7.41 -5.44 -31.65
CA GLY A 89 6.71 -4.32 -32.29
C GLY A 89 6.36 -3.19 -31.33
N GLN A 90 5.90 -3.51 -30.11
CA GLN A 90 5.60 -2.52 -29.06
C GLN A 90 6.86 -1.80 -28.59
N VAL A 91 7.97 -2.52 -28.38
CA VAL A 91 9.25 -1.91 -27.99
C VAL A 91 9.76 -0.98 -29.08
N LEU A 92 9.69 -1.38 -30.36
CA LEU A 92 10.10 -0.53 -31.47
C LEU A 92 9.20 0.71 -31.61
N ALA A 93 7.88 0.55 -31.47
CA ALA A 93 6.95 1.68 -31.50
C ALA A 93 7.20 2.64 -30.32
N ALA A 94 7.41 2.12 -29.11
CA ALA A 94 7.75 2.92 -27.94
C ALA A 94 9.08 3.64 -28.12
N ALA A 95 10.10 3.00 -28.69
CA ALA A 95 11.39 3.63 -28.97
C ALA A 95 11.28 4.75 -30.01
N LEU A 96 10.49 4.57 -31.06
CA LEU A 96 10.22 5.61 -32.07
C LEU A 96 9.45 6.79 -31.49
N LEU A 97 8.43 6.53 -30.67
CA LEU A 97 7.66 7.56 -29.97
C LEU A 97 8.52 8.31 -28.96
N LEU A 98 9.29 7.59 -28.14
CA LEU A 98 10.24 8.18 -27.21
C LEU A 98 11.27 9.02 -27.95
N SER A 99 11.83 8.52 -29.05
CA SER A 99 12.78 9.28 -29.88
C SER A 99 12.16 10.55 -30.46
N SER A 100 10.89 10.50 -30.89
CA SER A 100 10.18 11.67 -31.42
C SER A 100 9.87 12.70 -30.33
N VAL A 101 9.58 12.25 -29.11
CA VAL A 101 9.26 13.12 -27.97
C VAL A 101 10.53 13.60 -27.27
N TRP A 102 11.65 12.88 -27.39
CA TRP A 102 12.92 13.16 -26.73
C TRP A 102 13.47 14.54 -27.06
N ALA A 103 13.39 14.97 -28.32
CA ALA A 103 13.83 16.30 -28.73
C ALA A 103 12.98 17.41 -28.09
N SER A 104 11.66 17.24 -28.04
CA SER A 104 10.74 18.17 -27.37
C SER A 104 10.89 18.16 -25.84
N LEU A 105 11.26 17.01 -25.27
CA LEU A 105 11.55 16.87 -23.85
C LEU A 105 12.83 17.60 -23.47
N LEU A 106 13.90 17.48 -24.28
CA LEU A 106 15.17 18.18 -24.09
C LEU A 106 15.01 19.70 -24.24
N ASP A 107 14.17 20.17 -25.16
CA ASP A 107 13.85 21.59 -25.32
C ASP A 107 13.05 22.13 -24.11
N ARG A 108 12.09 21.32 -23.59
CA ARG A 108 11.34 21.60 -22.35
C ARG A 108 12.20 21.53 -21.08
N LEU A 109 13.22 20.67 -21.04
CA LEU A 109 14.22 20.60 -19.98
C LEU A 109 15.20 21.78 -20.06
N GLY A 110 15.56 22.24 -21.25
CA GLY A 110 16.36 23.46 -21.47
C GLY A 110 15.61 24.73 -21.05
N THR A 111 14.30 24.77 -21.27
CA THR A 111 13.40 25.83 -20.78
C THR A 111 12.93 25.62 -19.33
N SER A 112 13.32 24.54 -18.65
CA SER A 112 12.81 24.19 -17.31
C SER A 112 13.22 25.18 -16.21
N GLN A 113 14.33 25.91 -16.35
CA GLN A 113 14.66 27.00 -15.43
C GLN A 113 13.71 28.20 -15.58
N ALA A 114 13.34 28.55 -16.81
CA ALA A 114 12.38 29.62 -17.09
C ALA A 114 10.94 29.21 -16.72
N PHE A 115 10.56 27.96 -17.02
CA PHE A 115 9.27 27.40 -16.63
C PHE A 115 9.14 27.33 -15.10
N ALA A 116 10.17 26.89 -14.36
CA ALA A 116 10.10 26.83 -12.91
C ALA A 116 9.92 28.22 -12.29
N THR A 117 10.62 29.25 -12.77
CA THR A 117 10.50 30.62 -12.23
C THR A 117 9.20 31.31 -12.66
N ASP A 118 8.78 31.18 -13.92
CA ASP A 118 7.54 31.78 -14.41
C ASP A 118 6.31 31.08 -13.82
N TRP A 119 6.36 29.74 -13.68
CA TRP A 119 5.30 28.97 -13.03
C TRP A 119 5.23 29.26 -11.53
N LEU A 120 6.35 29.30 -10.80
CA LEU A 120 6.33 29.67 -9.38
C LEU A 120 5.79 31.09 -9.19
N ALA A 121 6.23 32.05 -10.01
CA ALA A 121 5.75 33.42 -9.93
C ALA A 121 4.25 33.51 -10.23
N THR A 122 3.77 32.83 -11.27
CA THR A 122 2.34 32.82 -11.65
C THR A 122 1.49 32.11 -10.61
N VAL A 123 1.91 30.92 -10.15
CA VAL A 123 1.18 30.16 -9.12
C VAL A 123 1.17 30.90 -7.79
N GLN A 124 2.28 31.50 -7.37
CA GLN A 124 2.35 32.25 -6.12
C GLN A 124 1.46 33.50 -6.15
N LEU A 125 1.47 34.27 -7.25
CA LEU A 125 0.60 35.44 -7.41
C LEU A 125 -0.87 35.03 -7.46
N SER A 126 -1.23 34.03 -8.29
CA SER A 126 -2.61 33.55 -8.38
C SER A 126 -3.11 32.97 -7.06
N PHE A 127 -2.26 32.25 -6.33
CA PHE A 127 -2.61 31.70 -5.02
C PHE A 127 -2.80 32.79 -3.96
N LEU A 128 -1.93 33.81 -3.93
CA LEU A 128 -2.08 34.93 -3.00
C LEU A 128 -3.32 35.76 -3.29
N THR A 129 -3.61 36.02 -4.57
CA THR A 129 -4.85 36.71 -4.98
C THR A 129 -6.08 35.89 -4.60
N TRP A 130 -6.09 34.60 -4.93
CA TRP A 130 -7.19 33.70 -4.57
C TRP A 130 -7.37 33.59 -3.05
N MET A 131 -6.29 33.45 -2.28
CA MET A 131 -6.33 33.43 -0.82
C MET A 131 -6.88 34.75 -0.24
N SER A 132 -6.54 35.89 -0.85
CA SER A 132 -7.05 37.18 -0.41
C SER A 132 -8.55 37.33 -0.67
N GLU A 133 -9.02 36.93 -1.85
CA GLU A 133 -10.45 36.96 -2.22
C GLU A 133 -11.26 35.97 -1.39
N PHE A 134 -10.71 34.78 -1.16
CA PHE A 134 -11.27 33.77 -0.28
C PHE A 134 -11.40 34.31 1.16
N TRP A 135 -10.37 34.96 1.70
CA TRP A 135 -10.44 35.54 3.03
C TRP A 135 -11.45 36.68 3.14
N VAL A 136 -11.56 37.53 2.11
CA VAL A 136 -12.61 38.54 2.03
C VAL A 136 -14.00 37.87 2.00
N GLY A 137 -14.18 36.81 1.22
CA GLY A 137 -15.42 36.04 1.18
C GLY A 137 -15.79 35.41 2.51
N ILE A 138 -14.85 34.78 3.21
CA ILE A 138 -15.04 34.18 4.54
C ILE A 138 -15.41 35.25 5.56
N THR A 139 -14.69 36.38 5.59
CA THR A 139 -14.98 37.48 6.52
C THR A 139 -16.31 38.15 6.23
N ALA A 140 -16.75 38.20 4.97
CA ALA A 140 -18.06 38.71 4.57
C ALA A 140 -19.23 37.86 5.09
N VAL A 141 -19.06 36.53 5.27
CA VAL A 141 -20.08 35.66 5.91
C VAL A 141 -20.36 36.07 7.36
N TRP A 142 -19.36 36.60 8.06
CA TRP A 142 -19.52 37.11 9.42
C TRP A 142 -20.20 38.49 9.46
N GLN A 143 -20.22 39.22 8.33
CA GLN A 143 -20.92 40.51 8.21
C GLN A 143 -22.36 40.34 7.69
N GLN A 144 -22.61 39.33 6.86
CA GLN A 144 -23.94 38.96 6.37
C GLN A 144 -24.07 37.42 6.34
N PRO A 145 -25.01 36.80 7.06
CA PRO A 145 -25.16 35.35 7.14
C PRO A 145 -25.87 34.79 5.89
N ASN A 146 -25.31 35.07 4.71
CA ASN A 146 -25.69 34.45 3.45
C ASN A 146 -24.59 33.48 3.05
N LEU A 147 -24.96 32.26 2.66
CA LEU A 147 -24.00 31.26 2.20
C LEU A 147 -23.36 31.74 0.88
N PRO A 148 -22.04 31.95 0.82
CA PRO A 148 -21.38 32.33 -0.43
C PRO A 148 -21.45 31.14 -1.38
N ASN A 149 -21.84 31.41 -2.63
CA ASN A 149 -21.90 30.39 -3.66
C ASN A 149 -20.47 30.15 -4.19
N LEU A 150 -19.73 29.27 -3.53
CA LEU A 150 -18.37 28.91 -3.91
C LEU A 150 -18.39 28.12 -5.22
N THR A 151 -18.07 28.79 -6.32
CA THR A 151 -17.93 28.17 -7.64
C THR A 151 -16.44 27.96 -7.90
N PHE A 152 -16.05 26.71 -8.11
CA PHE A 152 -14.67 26.32 -8.41
C PHE A 152 -14.49 26.26 -9.93
N ASP A 153 -14.19 27.38 -10.56
CA ASP A 153 -13.92 27.45 -11.99
C ASP A 153 -12.40 27.39 -12.24
N LEU A 154 -11.84 26.17 -12.15
CA LEU A 154 -10.43 25.93 -12.43
C LEU A 154 -10.26 25.57 -13.91
N PRO A 155 -9.31 26.18 -14.64
CA PRO A 155 -8.93 25.75 -15.99
C PRO A 155 -8.64 24.25 -16.05
N ALA A 156 -9.03 23.59 -17.15
CA ALA A 156 -8.87 22.14 -17.33
C ALA A 156 -7.44 21.63 -17.06
N ALA A 157 -6.43 22.44 -17.35
CA ALA A 157 -5.03 22.13 -17.07
C ALA A 157 -4.72 21.99 -15.56
N GLN A 158 -5.38 22.77 -14.70
CA GLN A 158 -5.19 22.71 -13.25
C GLN A 158 -5.90 21.49 -12.64
N TRP A 159 -7.07 21.11 -13.17
CA TRP A 159 -7.72 19.84 -12.83
C TRP A 159 -6.83 18.64 -13.17
N ALA A 160 -6.23 18.64 -14.36
CA ALA A 160 -5.33 17.57 -14.79
C ALA A 160 -4.11 17.43 -13.85
N LEU A 161 -3.56 18.54 -13.35
CA LEU A 161 -2.47 18.53 -12.38
C LEU A 161 -2.90 17.99 -11.01
N LEU A 162 -4.07 18.39 -10.50
CA LEU A 162 -4.60 17.88 -9.23
C LEU A 162 -4.85 16.37 -9.30
N PHE A 163 -5.48 15.89 -10.37
CA PHE A 163 -5.68 14.46 -10.59
C PHE A 163 -4.36 13.72 -10.80
N GLY A 164 -3.41 14.31 -11.52
CA GLY A 164 -2.07 13.74 -11.70
C GLY A 164 -1.32 13.58 -10.37
N LEU A 165 -1.36 14.60 -9.52
CA LEU A 165 -0.73 14.56 -8.19
C LEU A 165 -1.43 13.55 -7.27
N ALA A 166 -2.77 13.53 -7.27
CA ALA A 166 -3.55 12.54 -6.53
C ALA A 166 -3.24 11.10 -6.99
N LEU A 167 -3.10 10.87 -8.30
CA LEU A 167 -2.72 9.58 -8.88
C LEU A 167 -1.32 9.15 -8.44
N VAL A 168 -0.35 10.07 -8.44
CA VAL A 168 1.03 9.80 -7.99
C VAL A 168 1.07 9.44 -6.51
N VAL A 169 0.35 10.18 -5.67
CA VAL A 169 0.22 9.87 -4.23
C VAL A 169 -0.44 8.52 -4.02
N TRP A 170 -1.51 8.22 -4.77
CA TRP A 170 -2.22 6.95 -4.70
C TRP A 170 -1.34 5.77 -5.15
N LEU A 171 -0.61 5.90 -6.26
CA LEU A 171 0.32 4.88 -6.74
C LEU A 171 1.49 4.67 -5.77
N ALA A 172 2.05 5.75 -5.20
CA ALA A 172 3.10 5.66 -4.20
C ALA A 172 2.62 4.95 -2.93
N GLY A 173 1.41 5.27 -2.45
CA GLY A 173 0.79 4.60 -1.31
C GLY A 173 0.53 3.10 -1.56
N ASN A 174 -0.02 2.76 -2.73
CA ASN A 174 -0.25 1.35 -3.08
C ASN A 174 1.05 0.57 -3.24
N ARG A 175 2.07 1.16 -3.88
CA ARG A 175 3.39 0.51 -3.97
C ARG A 175 3.98 0.24 -2.59
N LEU A 176 3.77 1.13 -1.62
CA LEU A 176 4.25 0.94 -0.26
C LEU A 176 3.55 -0.24 0.45
N MET A 177 2.27 -0.50 0.15
CA MET A 177 1.53 -1.65 0.71
C MET A 177 1.90 -2.99 0.07
N PHE A 178 2.24 -3.04 -1.22
CA PHE A 178 2.48 -4.30 -1.95
C PHE A 178 3.95 -4.73 -2.06
N VAL A 179 4.87 -4.06 -1.35
CA VAL A 179 6.31 -4.39 -1.35
C VAL A 179 6.79 -4.96 0.00
N HIS A 180 5.88 -5.13 0.96
CA HIS A 180 6.13 -5.94 2.15
C HIS A 180 5.69 -7.38 1.91
N ASP A 181 6.51 -8.13 1.18
CA ASP A 181 6.63 -9.59 1.24
C ASP A 181 8.11 -9.96 1.09
#